data_AF-A0AAV4JA09-F1
#
_entry.id   AF-A0AAV4JA09-F1
#
_cell.length_a   1.000
_cell.length_b   1.000
_cell.length_c   1.000
_cell.angle_alpha   90.00
_cell.angle_beta   90.00
_cell.angle_gamma   90.00
#
_symmetry.space_group_name_H-M   'P 1'
#
loop_
_entity.id
_entity.type
_entity.pdbx_description
1 polymer ?
#
loop_
_entity_poly.entity_id
_entity_poly.type
_entity_poly.pdbx_seq_one_letter_code
_entity_poly.pdbx_strand_id
1 'polypeptide(L)'
;MDVSHGLIAKLVKCKSIKNALTPISSQVSLLIIIVEQQDHTALANKADLTTLPAGSSVLDVTSCAAQLADAVENLVKAGERQGQSSKDEEFVSQMSLACESLTVACNQLTILAQRFNSGITTKSGNVKDSLCQAAKDVLQGVLKVFLVLDDHHVRHILEKVDFVLRNVTDVIRASKSELVQAFKSLTFSVLALKAELKKRCSNLLSGACRQQILVWSGVLQNSVASLSLATQTRLKYKDNLAAKASQESVEHEMTEACQKIRQLLLTGPQDELEEELVSFVGLVDTVMESLSEVNRLTLSSEVDSDITALVQHSMGVAHLATGSYRDLVVACCHRVANAQMQAFFLRLRPVASFVLVPEYTIGGTCPLNSREFKSAFSNVTNERAV
;
A
#
# COMPACT_ATOMS: atom_id res chain seq x y z
N MET A 1 -8.86 8.10 -19.30
CA MET A 1 -7.89 8.56 -18.27
C MET A 1 -7.24 7.36 -17.54
N ASP A 2 -7.11 6.20 -18.19
CA ASP A 2 -6.87 4.89 -17.53
C ASP A 2 -5.42 4.54 -17.20
N VAL A 3 -4.45 5.34 -17.66
CA VAL A 3 -3.03 5.00 -17.51
C VAL A 3 -2.60 5.03 -16.04
N SER A 4 -3.17 5.93 -15.22
CA SER A 4 -2.75 6.10 -13.82
C SER A 4 -3.20 4.96 -12.91
N HIS A 5 -4.43 4.43 -13.09
CA HIS A 5 -4.98 3.41 -12.19
C HIS A 5 -4.42 2.00 -12.47
N GLY A 6 -4.25 1.63 -13.74
CA GLY A 6 -3.57 0.38 -14.10
C GLY A 6 -2.11 0.36 -13.64
N LEU A 7 -1.43 1.52 -13.66
CA LEU A 7 -0.07 1.64 -13.11
C LEU A 7 -0.05 1.55 -11.58
N ILE A 8 -0.95 2.24 -10.87
CA ILE A 8 -0.98 2.20 -9.39
C ILE A 8 -1.33 0.79 -8.90
N ALA A 9 -2.30 0.11 -9.51
CA ALA A 9 -2.65 -1.27 -9.16
C ALA A 9 -1.49 -2.25 -9.43
N LYS A 10 -0.72 -2.04 -10.51
CA LYS A 10 0.47 -2.85 -10.82
C LYS A 10 1.68 -2.54 -9.92
N LEU A 11 1.78 -1.31 -9.42
CA LEU A 11 2.88 -0.87 -8.56
C LEU A 11 2.63 -1.20 -7.08
N VAL A 12 1.38 -1.14 -6.62
CA VAL A 12 1.00 -1.41 -5.23
C VAL A 12 0.84 -2.92 -5.03
N LYS A 13 1.87 -3.56 -4.48
CA LYS A 13 1.86 -5.01 -4.18
C LYS A 13 1.38 -5.34 -2.76
N CYS A 14 1.22 -4.33 -1.90
CA CYS A 14 1.04 -4.50 -0.45
C CYS A 14 -0.30 -3.93 0.06
N LYS A 15 -0.93 -4.68 0.96
CA LYS A 15 -2.16 -4.31 1.69
C LYS A 15 -1.97 -3.05 2.50
N SER A 16 -0.86 -2.92 3.23
CA SER A 16 -0.58 -1.72 4.03
C SER A 16 -0.53 -0.45 3.18
N ILE A 17 0.10 -0.52 2.00
CA ILE A 17 0.19 0.60 1.06
C ILE A 17 -1.18 0.91 0.48
N LYS A 18 -1.93 -0.11 0.04
CA LYS A 18 -3.31 0.06 -0.44
C LYS A 18 -4.16 0.78 0.61
N ASN A 19 -4.17 0.28 1.85
CA ASN A 19 -4.98 0.81 2.94
C ASN A 19 -4.58 2.25 3.32
N ALA A 20 -3.29 2.59 3.27
CA ALA A 20 -2.82 3.95 3.53
C ALA A 20 -3.14 4.91 2.37
N LEU A 21 -3.10 4.42 1.13
CA LEU A 21 -3.34 5.22 -0.08
C LEU A 21 -4.83 5.48 -0.33
N THR A 22 -5.71 4.53 -0.03
CA THR A 22 -7.17 4.64 -0.24
C THR A 22 -7.79 5.95 0.30
N PRO A 23 -7.58 6.35 1.57
CA PRO A 23 -8.17 7.58 2.09
C PRO A 23 -7.59 8.83 1.42
N ILE A 24 -6.30 8.85 1.10
CA ILE A 24 -5.64 9.97 0.41
C ILE A 24 -6.17 10.10 -1.03
N SER A 25 -6.26 8.98 -1.74
CA SER A 25 -6.86 8.93 -3.08
C SER A 25 -8.31 9.42 -3.05
N SER A 26 -9.08 9.05 -2.02
CA SER A 26 -10.47 9.49 -1.88
C SER A 26 -10.57 11.00 -1.66
N GLN A 27 -9.67 11.59 -0.85
CA GLN A 27 -9.60 13.04 -0.64
C GLN A 27 -9.20 13.79 -1.92
N VAL A 28 -8.23 13.27 -2.67
CA VAL A 28 -7.82 13.82 -3.97
C VAL A 28 -8.99 13.76 -4.97
N SER A 29 -9.70 12.63 -5.04
CA SER A 29 -10.89 12.50 -5.89
C SER A 29 -11.98 13.50 -5.48
N LEU A 30 -12.25 13.66 -4.18
CA LEU A 30 -13.22 14.62 -3.67
C LEU A 30 -12.84 16.06 -4.03
N LEU A 31 -11.56 16.43 -3.90
CA LEU A 31 -11.08 17.75 -4.28
C LEU A 31 -11.34 18.03 -5.76
N ILE A 32 -11.00 17.08 -6.65
CA ILE A 32 -11.26 17.20 -8.09
C ILE A 32 -12.76 17.37 -8.37
N ILE A 33 -13.59 16.59 -7.69
CA ILE A 33 -15.06 16.65 -7.81
C ILE A 33 -15.59 18.04 -7.40
N ILE A 34 -15.16 18.57 -6.26
CA ILE A 34 -15.60 19.89 -5.77
C ILE A 34 -15.19 20.97 -6.77
N VAL A 35 -13.98 20.88 -7.30
CA VAL A 35 -13.45 21.82 -8.31
C VAL A 35 -14.29 21.78 -9.59
N GLU A 36 -14.68 20.59 -10.07
CA GLU A 36 -15.57 20.47 -11.23
C GLU A 36 -16.97 21.06 -10.96
N GLN A 37 -17.54 20.84 -9.78
CA GLN A 37 -18.87 21.37 -9.43
C GLN A 37 -18.89 22.89 -9.29
N GLN A 38 -17.86 23.49 -8.69
CA GLN A 38 -17.75 24.94 -8.54
C GLN A 38 -17.55 25.64 -9.89
N ASP A 39 -16.86 24.98 -10.82
CA ASP A 39 -16.71 25.45 -12.21
C ASP A 39 -18.04 25.40 -12.98
N HIS A 40 -18.79 24.29 -12.88
CA HIS A 40 -20.10 24.15 -13.52
C HIS A 40 -21.17 25.10 -12.97
N THR A 41 -21.19 25.35 -11.65
CA THR A 41 -22.12 26.30 -11.03
C THR A 41 -21.75 27.75 -11.33
N ALA A 42 -20.46 28.09 -11.43
CA ALA A 42 -20.02 29.41 -11.90
C ALA A 42 -20.40 29.69 -13.37
N LEU A 43 -20.44 28.65 -14.21
CA LEU A 43 -20.93 28.74 -15.60
C LEU A 43 -22.45 28.83 -15.69
N ALA A 44 -23.20 28.07 -14.87
CA ALA A 44 -24.66 28.07 -14.85
C ALA A 44 -25.27 29.35 -14.26
N ASN A 45 -24.68 29.90 -13.18
CA ASN A 45 -25.11 31.16 -12.56
C ASN A 45 -24.83 32.40 -13.43
N LYS A 46 -24.14 32.23 -14.56
CA LYS A 46 -23.98 33.27 -15.60
C LYS A 46 -25.18 33.32 -16.56
N ALA A 47 -26.01 32.28 -16.61
CA ALA A 47 -27.16 32.21 -17.51
C ALA A 47 -28.49 32.61 -16.84
N ASP A 48 -28.58 32.53 -15.50
CA ASP A 48 -29.83 32.83 -14.79
C ASP A 48 -29.54 33.66 -13.51
N LEU A 49 -29.62 34.98 -13.66
CA LEU A 49 -29.52 35.96 -12.59
C LEU A 49 -30.90 36.20 -11.95
N THR A 50 -31.53 35.17 -11.39
CA THR A 50 -32.58 35.38 -10.39
C THR A 50 -32.82 34.13 -9.54
N THR A 51 -32.54 34.29 -8.25
CA THR A 51 -33.08 33.53 -7.11
C THR A 51 -32.77 32.03 -7.01
N LEU A 52 -31.84 31.67 -6.11
CA LEU A 52 -31.95 30.50 -5.21
C LEU A 52 -31.01 30.68 -3.99
N PRO A 53 -31.34 30.09 -2.83
CA PRO A 53 -30.90 30.54 -1.51
C PRO A 53 -29.54 29.98 -1.10
N ALA A 54 -28.78 30.81 -0.39
CA ALA A 54 -27.62 30.44 0.39
C ALA A 54 -28.03 29.42 1.48
N GLY A 55 -27.78 28.12 1.25
CA GLY A 55 -28.21 27.10 2.21
C GLY A 55 -27.65 25.69 2.08
N SER A 56 -26.85 25.36 1.06
CA SER A 56 -26.12 24.08 1.03
C SER A 56 -24.65 24.34 1.33
N SER A 57 -24.16 23.81 2.45
CA SER A 57 -22.75 23.84 2.88
C SER A 57 -21.81 23.43 1.75
N VAL A 58 -21.34 24.40 0.96
CA VAL A 58 -20.36 24.19 -0.10
C VAL A 58 -19.04 23.84 0.59
N LEU A 59 -18.59 22.60 0.43
CA LEU A 59 -17.24 22.19 0.83
C LEU A 59 -16.24 23.14 0.15
N ASP A 60 -15.48 23.88 0.96
CA ASP A 60 -14.45 24.79 0.47
C ASP A 60 -13.23 23.98 -0.01
N VAL A 61 -12.83 24.18 -1.26
CA VAL A 61 -11.63 23.58 -1.87
C VAL A 61 -10.40 23.82 -1.00
N THR A 62 -10.32 24.99 -0.36
CA THR A 62 -9.22 25.37 0.54
C THR A 62 -9.20 24.50 1.79
N SER A 63 -10.37 24.20 2.36
CA SER A 63 -10.48 23.33 3.54
C SER A 63 -10.08 21.88 3.23
N CYS A 64 -10.44 21.38 2.04
CA CYS A 64 -10.08 20.03 1.59
C CYS A 64 -8.57 19.93 1.31
N ALA A 65 -7.99 20.94 0.64
CA ALA A 65 -6.55 21.02 0.41
C ALA A 65 -5.74 21.11 1.72
N ALA A 66 -6.23 21.87 2.71
CA ALA A 66 -5.58 21.99 4.02
C ALA A 66 -5.58 20.67 4.80
N GLN A 67 -6.68 19.91 4.76
CA GLN A 67 -6.75 18.58 5.39
C GLN A 67 -5.79 17.58 4.74
N LEU A 68 -5.71 17.60 3.41
CA LEU A 68 -4.75 16.78 2.67
C LEU A 68 -3.31 17.19 3.01
N ALA A 69 -3.04 18.48 3.16
CA ALA A 69 -1.72 18.98 3.53
C ALA A 69 -1.27 18.52 4.93
N ASP A 70 -2.16 18.56 5.92
CA ASP A 70 -1.86 18.06 7.28
C ASP A 70 -1.58 16.54 7.27
N ALA A 71 -2.36 15.76 6.51
CA ALA A 71 -2.12 14.33 6.36
C ALA A 71 -0.75 14.04 5.70
N VAL A 72 -0.41 14.80 4.65
CA VAL A 72 0.86 14.69 3.93
C VAL A 72 2.03 15.12 4.79
N GLU A 73 1.92 16.19 5.57
CA GLU A 73 2.97 16.65 6.48
C GLU A 73 3.31 15.58 7.53
N ASN A 74 2.29 14.91 8.07
CA ASN A 74 2.48 13.80 8.98
C ASN A 74 3.20 12.60 8.32
N LEU A 75 2.89 12.31 7.06
CA LEU A 75 3.56 11.27 6.27
C LEU A 75 5.03 11.64 6.01
N VAL A 76 5.31 12.88 5.60
CA VAL A 76 6.68 13.39 5.36
C VAL A 76 7.51 13.27 6.64
N LYS A 77 6.99 13.77 7.77
CA LYS A 77 7.68 13.65 9.07
C LYS A 77 7.92 12.19 9.47
N ALA A 78 7.03 11.27 9.09
CA ALA A 78 7.21 9.85 9.37
C ALA A 78 8.28 9.22 8.46
N GLY A 79 8.27 9.57 7.17
CA GLY A 79 9.27 9.14 6.19
C GLY A 79 10.68 9.62 6.54
N GLU A 80 10.84 10.90 6.86
CA GLU A 80 12.12 11.49 7.29
C GLU A 80 12.67 10.82 8.56
N ARG A 81 11.80 10.56 9.56
CA ARG A 81 12.19 9.84 10.78
C ARG A 81 12.67 8.42 10.48
N GLN A 82 12.03 7.73 9.54
CA GLN A 82 12.49 6.40 9.11
C GLN A 82 13.85 6.48 8.40
N GLY A 83 14.00 7.42 7.46
CA GLY A 83 15.27 7.68 6.78
C GLY A 83 16.40 7.91 7.79
N GLN A 84 16.22 8.83 8.74
CA GLN A 84 17.22 9.15 9.76
C GLN A 84 17.61 7.98 10.67
N SER A 85 16.72 7.01 10.86
CA SER A 85 16.98 5.84 11.69
C SER A 85 17.70 4.70 10.96
N SER A 86 17.75 4.75 9.63
CA SER A 86 18.35 3.72 8.80
C SER A 86 19.84 3.95 8.57
N LYS A 87 20.57 2.86 8.34
CA LYS A 87 21.99 2.88 7.95
C LYS A 87 22.21 2.75 6.44
N ASP A 88 21.13 2.49 5.70
CA ASP A 88 21.15 2.29 4.26
C ASP A 88 21.15 3.65 3.54
N GLU A 89 22.31 4.07 3.03
CA GLU A 89 22.51 5.36 2.38
C GLU A 89 21.60 5.55 1.14
N GLU A 90 21.33 4.48 0.40
CA GLU A 90 20.44 4.53 -0.77
C GLU A 90 19.01 4.82 -0.33
N PHE A 91 18.52 4.13 0.70
CA PHE A 91 17.20 4.40 1.27
C PHE A 91 17.09 5.82 1.83
N VAL A 92 18.09 6.29 2.58
CA VAL A 92 18.14 7.65 3.15
C VAL A 92 18.00 8.69 2.02
N SER A 93 18.80 8.53 0.97
CA SER A 93 18.80 9.44 -0.20
C SER A 93 17.45 9.44 -0.92
N GLN A 94 16.94 8.25 -1.27
CA GLN A 94 15.66 8.14 -1.99
C GLN A 94 14.47 8.64 -1.16
N MET A 95 14.47 8.38 0.15
CA MET A 95 13.40 8.82 1.05
C MET A 95 13.39 10.35 1.20
N SER A 96 14.57 10.99 1.35
CA SER A 96 14.68 12.46 1.39
C SER A 96 14.11 13.09 0.13
N LEU A 97 14.56 12.60 -1.04
CA LEU A 97 14.08 13.11 -2.34
C LEU A 97 12.58 12.92 -2.54
N ALA A 98 12.01 11.79 -2.08
CA ALA A 98 10.58 11.53 -2.15
C ALA A 98 9.78 12.48 -1.24
N CYS A 99 10.25 12.70 0.00
CA CYS A 99 9.64 13.60 0.97
C CYS A 99 9.69 15.07 0.52
N GLU A 100 10.83 15.52 -0.01
CA GLU A 100 11.00 16.87 -0.57
C GLU A 100 10.05 17.10 -1.76
N SER A 101 10.01 16.15 -2.70
CA SER A 101 9.13 16.21 -3.87
C SER A 101 7.66 16.31 -3.47
N LEU A 102 7.25 15.50 -2.47
CA LEU A 102 5.89 15.50 -1.94
C LEU A 102 5.54 16.83 -1.24
N THR A 103 6.47 17.39 -0.48
CA THR A 103 6.30 18.70 0.16
C THR A 103 6.09 19.81 -0.86
N VAL A 104 6.86 19.81 -1.95
CA VAL A 104 6.70 20.78 -3.06
C VAL A 104 5.33 20.64 -3.72
N ALA A 105 4.90 19.42 -4.06
CA ALA A 105 3.58 19.17 -4.65
C ALA A 105 2.44 19.63 -3.73
N CYS A 106 2.57 19.38 -2.43
CA CYS A 106 1.58 19.79 -1.44
C CYS A 106 1.48 21.31 -1.29
N ASN A 107 2.62 22.01 -1.28
CA ASN A 107 2.64 23.48 -1.24
C ASN A 107 1.99 24.09 -2.50
N GLN A 108 2.26 23.52 -3.67
CA GLN A 108 1.64 23.93 -4.93
C GLN A 108 0.12 23.75 -4.89
N LEU A 109 -0.37 22.62 -4.37
CA LEU A 109 -1.79 22.36 -4.20
C LEU A 109 -2.47 23.43 -3.34
N THR A 110 -1.89 23.75 -2.17
CA THR A 110 -2.44 24.76 -1.25
C THR A 110 -2.51 26.15 -1.89
N ILE A 111 -1.45 26.56 -2.60
CA ILE A 111 -1.41 27.85 -3.31
C ILE A 111 -2.50 27.91 -4.39
N LEU A 112 -2.66 26.84 -5.18
CA LEU A 112 -3.66 26.77 -6.24
C LEU A 112 -5.09 26.74 -5.69
N ALA A 113 -5.32 26.03 -4.57
CA ALA A 113 -6.61 26.00 -3.90
C ALA A 113 -7.04 27.40 -3.42
N GLN A 114 -6.13 28.15 -2.80
CA GLN A 114 -6.38 29.54 -2.37
C GLN A 114 -6.67 30.47 -3.55
N ARG A 115 -5.92 30.32 -4.66
CA ARG A 115 -6.13 31.10 -5.90
C ARG A 115 -7.47 30.81 -6.54
N PHE A 116 -7.90 29.54 -6.52
CA PHE A 116 -9.20 29.11 -7.04
C PHE A 116 -10.33 29.74 -6.22
N ASN A 117 -10.26 29.67 -4.89
CA ASN A 117 -11.29 30.20 -4.00
C ASN A 117 -11.37 31.74 -4.00
N SER A 118 -10.25 32.43 -4.24
CA SER A 118 -10.22 33.90 -4.30
C SER A 118 -10.92 34.48 -5.55
N GLY A 119 -11.38 33.65 -6.50
CA GLY A 119 -12.09 34.10 -7.69
C GLY A 119 -11.26 34.95 -8.66
N ILE A 120 -9.95 35.09 -8.42
CA ILE A 120 -9.03 36.00 -9.15
C ILE A 120 -8.91 35.60 -10.65
N THR A 121 -9.43 34.44 -11.05
CA THR A 121 -9.15 33.84 -12.38
C THR A 121 -10.38 33.30 -13.12
N THR A 122 -11.55 33.93 -12.99
CA THR A 122 -12.80 33.60 -13.73
C THR A 122 -12.72 33.70 -15.28
N LYS A 123 -11.51 33.74 -15.86
CA LYS A 123 -11.25 33.77 -17.32
C LYS A 123 -10.25 32.72 -17.83
N SER A 124 -9.66 31.88 -16.98
CA SER A 124 -8.64 30.91 -17.45
C SER A 124 -8.96 29.50 -16.96
N GLY A 125 -9.40 28.63 -17.88
CA GLY A 125 -9.55 27.19 -17.63
C GLY A 125 -8.26 26.51 -17.11
N ASN A 126 -7.11 27.18 -17.24
CA ASN A 126 -5.81 26.68 -16.79
C ASN A 126 -5.70 26.48 -15.27
N VAL A 127 -6.45 27.22 -14.43
CA VAL A 127 -6.30 27.10 -12.96
C VAL A 127 -6.91 25.81 -12.44
N LYS A 128 -8.05 25.38 -12.99
CA LYS A 128 -8.68 24.09 -12.70
C LYS A 128 -7.76 22.95 -13.07
N ASP A 129 -7.26 22.94 -14.31
CA ASP A 129 -6.36 21.88 -14.79
C ASP A 129 -5.09 21.82 -13.95
N SER A 130 -4.53 22.98 -13.59
CA SER A 130 -3.36 23.07 -12.70
C SER A 130 -3.67 22.50 -11.31
N LEU A 131 -4.84 22.78 -10.75
CA LEU A 131 -5.25 22.29 -9.43
C LEU A 131 -5.47 20.78 -9.43
N CYS A 132 -6.15 20.25 -10.46
CA CYS A 132 -6.31 18.81 -10.67
C CYS A 132 -4.95 18.12 -10.87
N GLN A 133 -4.02 18.75 -11.58
CA GLN A 133 -2.67 18.22 -11.76
C GLN A 133 -1.90 18.20 -10.44
N ALA A 134 -1.91 19.30 -9.67
CA ALA A 134 -1.25 19.35 -8.37
C ALA A 134 -1.80 18.29 -7.39
N ALA A 135 -3.11 18.03 -7.42
CA ALA A 135 -3.73 16.98 -6.62
C ALA A 135 -3.25 15.57 -7.02
N LYS A 136 -3.05 15.32 -8.32
CA LYS A 136 -2.44 14.08 -8.83
C LYS A 136 -0.97 13.97 -8.44
N ASP A 137 -0.22 15.06 -8.51
CA ASP A 137 1.19 15.09 -8.14
C ASP A 137 1.39 14.77 -6.65
N VAL A 138 0.48 15.25 -5.78
CA VAL A 138 0.44 14.85 -4.36
C VAL A 138 0.21 13.34 -4.22
N LEU A 139 -0.78 12.78 -4.91
CA LEU A 139 -1.04 11.34 -4.86
C LEU A 139 0.16 10.51 -5.34
N GLN A 140 0.82 10.94 -6.41
CA GLN A 140 2.04 10.31 -6.92
C GLN A 140 3.21 10.43 -5.95
N GLY A 141 3.38 11.59 -5.31
CA GLY A 141 4.40 11.80 -4.28
C GLY A 141 4.20 10.89 -3.06
N VAL A 142 2.95 10.77 -2.59
CA VAL A 142 2.57 9.84 -1.51
C VAL A 142 2.91 8.40 -1.89
N LEU A 143 2.51 7.97 -3.09
CA LEU A 143 2.82 6.63 -3.58
C LEU A 143 4.34 6.39 -3.64
N LYS A 144 5.11 7.37 -4.13
CA LYS A 144 6.57 7.27 -4.21
C LYS A 144 7.21 7.05 -2.83
N VAL A 145 6.76 7.77 -1.80
CA VAL A 145 7.23 7.56 -0.41
C VAL A 145 6.99 6.12 0.04
N PHE A 146 5.79 5.58 -0.20
CA PHE A 146 5.47 4.19 0.15
C PHE A 146 6.27 3.16 -0.66
N LEU A 147 6.52 3.42 -1.94
CA LEU A 147 7.31 2.52 -2.79
C LEU A 147 8.78 2.47 -2.36
N VAL A 148 9.39 3.60 -1.97
CA VAL A 148 10.75 3.63 -1.43
C VAL A 148 10.84 2.81 -0.13
N LEU A 149 9.81 2.90 0.73
CA LEU A 149 9.75 2.11 1.95
C LEU A 149 9.61 0.59 1.67
N ASP A 150 8.75 0.23 0.71
CA ASP A 150 8.56 -1.16 0.31
C ASP A 150 9.84 -1.76 -0.29
N ASP A 151 10.51 -1.00 -1.16
CA ASP A 151 11.76 -1.40 -1.80
C ASP A 151 12.85 -1.68 -0.75
N HIS A 152 13.03 -0.79 0.22
CA HIS A 152 13.97 -1.00 1.32
C HIS A 152 13.69 -2.30 2.08
N HIS A 153 12.43 -2.60 2.38
CA HIS A 153 12.06 -3.86 3.03
C HIS A 153 12.33 -5.08 2.15
N VAL A 154 12.04 -4.99 0.85
CA VAL A 154 12.34 -6.07 -0.09
C VAL A 154 13.85 -6.30 -0.16
N ARG A 155 14.68 -5.25 -0.24
CA ARG A 155 16.14 -5.36 -0.23
C ARG A 155 16.65 -6.03 1.03
N HIS A 156 16.14 -5.68 2.21
CA HIS A 156 16.51 -6.37 3.46
C HIS A 156 16.16 -7.87 3.46
N ILE A 157 15.03 -8.28 2.87
CA ILE A 157 14.70 -9.69 2.71
C ILE A 157 15.68 -10.37 1.74
N LEU A 158 16.03 -9.70 0.63
CA LEU A 158 16.97 -10.22 -0.37
C LEU A 158 18.38 -10.41 0.21
N GLU A 159 18.83 -9.54 1.11
CA GLU A 159 20.10 -9.73 1.83
C GLU A 159 20.10 -11.02 2.67
N LYS A 160 18.95 -11.36 3.28
CA LYS A 160 18.79 -12.64 4.00
C LYS A 160 18.80 -13.83 3.05
N VAL A 161 18.24 -13.70 1.84
CA VAL A 161 18.36 -14.72 0.79
C VAL A 161 19.83 -14.94 0.42
N ASP A 162 20.60 -13.86 0.22
CA ASP A 162 22.04 -13.95 -0.08
C ASP A 162 22.85 -14.52 1.08
N PHE A 163 22.44 -14.24 2.31
CA PHE A 163 23.06 -14.83 3.50
C PHE A 163 22.82 -16.34 3.57
N VAL A 164 21.62 -16.83 3.23
CA VAL A 164 21.34 -18.27 3.13
C VAL A 164 22.21 -18.92 2.06
N LEU A 165 22.32 -18.34 0.86
CA LEU A 165 23.15 -18.87 -0.24
C LEU A 165 24.63 -18.99 0.17
N ARG A 166 25.16 -18.00 0.89
CA ARG A 166 26.51 -18.06 1.47
C ARG A 166 26.64 -19.21 2.48
N ASN A 167 25.71 -19.34 3.41
CA ASN A 167 25.74 -20.43 4.40
C ASN A 167 25.62 -21.83 3.78
N VAL A 168 24.86 -21.98 2.67
CA VAL A 168 24.82 -23.24 1.90
C VAL A 168 26.22 -23.56 1.35
N THR A 169 26.88 -22.57 0.75
CA THR A 169 28.25 -22.71 0.23
C THR A 169 29.23 -23.07 1.34
N ASP A 170 29.11 -22.45 2.52
CA ASP A 170 29.97 -22.72 3.67
C ASP A 170 29.79 -24.15 4.19
N VAL A 171 28.55 -24.64 4.27
CA VAL A 171 28.26 -26.03 4.66
C VAL A 171 28.92 -27.04 3.71
N ILE A 172 28.88 -26.77 2.41
CA ILE A 172 29.43 -27.69 1.40
C ILE A 172 30.96 -27.75 1.46
N ARG A 173 31.59 -26.61 1.80
CA ARG A 173 33.05 -26.50 1.94
C ARG A 173 33.57 -26.89 3.33
N ALA A 174 32.68 -27.01 4.32
CA ALA A 174 33.05 -27.26 5.70
C ALA A 174 33.80 -28.59 5.90
N SER A 175 34.85 -28.55 6.72
CA SER A 175 35.48 -29.77 7.23
C SER A 175 34.60 -30.46 8.28
N LYS A 176 34.94 -31.70 8.66
CA LYS A 176 34.21 -32.44 9.71
C LYS A 176 34.12 -31.68 11.04
N SER A 177 35.17 -30.93 11.39
CA SER A 177 35.23 -30.15 12.63
C SER A 177 34.38 -28.88 12.58
N GLU A 178 34.14 -28.31 11.39
CA GLU A 178 33.40 -27.05 11.21
C GLU A 178 31.93 -27.28 10.88
N LEU A 179 31.58 -28.50 10.45
CA LEU A 179 30.27 -28.85 9.91
C LEU A 179 29.11 -28.49 10.84
N VAL A 180 29.26 -28.75 12.14
CA VAL A 180 28.23 -28.46 13.15
C VAL A 180 27.94 -26.96 13.21
N GLN A 181 28.99 -26.13 13.19
CA GLN A 181 28.85 -24.68 13.23
C GLN A 181 28.26 -24.13 11.93
N ALA A 182 28.69 -24.66 10.78
CA ALA A 182 28.14 -24.29 9.47
C ALA A 182 26.64 -24.58 9.38
N PHE A 183 26.19 -25.77 9.81
CA PHE A 183 24.77 -26.11 9.85
C PHE A 183 23.96 -25.27 10.83
N LYS A 184 24.54 -24.90 11.97
CA LYS A 184 23.89 -23.99 12.92
C LYS A 184 23.63 -22.62 12.26
N SER A 185 24.62 -22.07 11.56
CA SER A 185 24.49 -20.83 10.80
C SER A 185 23.43 -20.94 9.69
N LEU A 186 23.47 -22.02 8.91
CA LEU A 186 22.48 -22.28 7.86
C LEU A 186 21.06 -22.37 8.43
N THR A 187 20.87 -23.17 9.48
CA THR A 187 19.54 -23.35 10.11
C THR A 187 19.00 -22.02 10.63
N PHE A 188 19.83 -21.23 11.31
CA PHE A 188 19.43 -19.92 11.81
C PHE A 188 19.06 -18.97 10.66
N SER A 189 19.87 -18.90 9.60
CA SER A 189 19.60 -18.04 8.44
C SER A 189 18.32 -18.41 7.70
N VAL A 190 18.04 -19.70 7.51
CA VAL A 190 16.79 -20.18 6.88
C VAL A 190 15.57 -19.86 7.75
N LEU A 191 15.66 -20.04 9.08
CA LEU A 191 14.57 -19.68 9.99
C LEU A 191 14.32 -18.17 10.02
N ALA A 192 15.38 -17.36 10.04
CA ALA A 192 15.28 -15.91 9.98
C ALA A 192 14.63 -15.43 8.67
N LEU A 193 15.05 -15.99 7.53
CA LEU A 193 14.44 -15.71 6.23
C LEU A 193 12.96 -16.11 6.23
N LYS A 194 12.61 -17.31 6.72
CA LYS A 194 11.22 -17.77 6.80
C LYS A 194 10.34 -16.84 7.63
N ALA A 195 10.84 -16.33 8.75
CA ALA A 195 10.10 -15.38 9.58
C ALA A 195 9.76 -14.09 8.81
N GLU A 196 10.73 -13.54 8.08
CA GLU A 196 10.52 -12.35 7.24
C GLU A 196 9.61 -12.62 6.04
N LEU A 197 9.75 -13.76 5.37
CA LEU A 197 8.85 -14.16 4.29
C LEU A 197 7.40 -14.31 4.78
N LYS A 198 7.18 -14.83 5.99
CA LYS A 198 5.85 -14.93 6.58
C LYS A 198 5.26 -13.54 6.84
N LYS A 199 6.05 -12.61 7.39
CA LYS A 199 5.63 -11.19 7.56
C LYS A 199 5.26 -10.58 6.20
N ARG A 200 6.13 -10.72 5.19
CA ARG A 200 5.88 -10.24 3.83
C ARG A 200 4.60 -10.83 3.24
N CYS A 201 4.41 -12.14 3.34
CA CYS A 201 3.21 -12.81 2.83
C CYS A 201 1.92 -12.32 3.50
N SER A 202 1.95 -11.98 4.79
CA SER A 202 0.76 -11.42 5.45
C SER A 202 0.33 -10.06 4.86
N ASN A 203 1.28 -9.32 4.27
CA ASN A 203 1.07 -7.99 3.74
C ASN A 203 0.90 -7.95 2.20
N LEU A 204 1.19 -9.02 1.46
CA LEU A 204 1.01 -9.05 0.01
C LEU A 204 -0.47 -9.11 -0.40
N LEU A 205 -0.81 -8.47 -1.53
CA LEU A 205 -2.14 -8.53 -2.13
C LEU A 205 -2.37 -9.84 -2.89
N SER A 206 -1.46 -10.20 -3.80
CA SER A 206 -1.58 -11.39 -4.66
C SER A 206 -1.61 -12.69 -3.82
N GLY A 207 -2.70 -13.45 -3.94
CA GLY A 207 -2.85 -14.78 -3.32
C GLY A 207 -1.86 -15.79 -3.88
N ALA A 208 -1.71 -15.81 -5.20
CA ALA A 208 -0.77 -16.68 -5.91
C ALA A 208 0.68 -16.44 -5.48
N CYS A 209 1.11 -15.18 -5.43
CA CYS A 209 2.46 -14.82 -4.99
C CYS A 209 2.75 -15.31 -3.57
N ARG A 210 1.82 -15.08 -2.63
CA ARG A 210 1.92 -15.55 -1.24
C ARG A 210 2.12 -17.06 -1.17
N GLN A 211 1.29 -17.80 -1.89
CA GLN A 211 1.34 -19.26 -1.87
C GLN A 211 2.67 -19.77 -2.42
N GLN A 212 3.15 -19.23 -3.54
CA GLN A 212 4.42 -19.63 -4.12
C GLN A 212 5.62 -19.34 -3.20
N ILE A 213 5.65 -18.16 -2.56
CA ILE A 213 6.70 -17.83 -1.58
C ILE A 213 6.70 -18.84 -0.41
N LEU A 214 5.52 -19.20 0.10
CA LEU A 214 5.41 -20.18 1.20
C LEU A 214 5.86 -21.58 0.78
N VAL A 215 5.55 -22.02 -0.44
CA VAL A 215 6.01 -23.31 -0.98
C VAL A 215 7.53 -23.34 -1.07
N TRP A 216 8.16 -22.36 -1.72
CA TRP A 216 9.62 -22.31 -1.84
C TRP A 216 10.34 -22.14 -0.51
N SER A 217 9.74 -21.40 0.44
CA SER A 217 10.23 -21.33 1.81
C SER A 217 10.17 -22.69 2.52
N GLY A 218 9.13 -23.49 2.25
CA GLY A 218 8.99 -24.85 2.76
C GLY A 218 10.04 -25.80 2.17
N VAL A 219 10.28 -25.74 0.86
CA VAL A 219 11.37 -26.49 0.20
C VAL A 219 12.70 -26.18 0.86
N LEU A 220 13.05 -24.89 0.96
CA LEU A 220 14.31 -24.45 1.56
C LEU A 220 14.50 -24.99 3.00
N GLN A 221 13.45 -25.00 3.81
CA GLN A 221 13.50 -25.54 5.16
C GLN A 221 13.73 -27.05 5.18
N ASN A 222 13.04 -27.81 4.32
CA ASN A 222 13.17 -29.26 4.25
C ASN A 222 14.55 -29.68 3.72
N SER A 223 15.11 -28.92 2.77
CA SER A 223 16.43 -29.19 2.19
C SER A 223 17.57 -29.03 3.20
N VAL A 224 17.40 -28.32 4.32
CA VAL A 224 18.43 -28.25 5.38
C VAL A 224 18.76 -29.63 5.94
N ALA A 225 17.75 -30.45 6.23
CA ALA A 225 17.93 -31.80 6.74
C ALA A 225 18.57 -32.72 5.68
N SER A 226 18.10 -32.61 4.43
CA SER A 226 18.65 -33.35 3.29
C SER A 226 20.13 -33.01 3.05
N LEU A 227 20.50 -31.74 3.14
CA LEU A 227 21.88 -31.30 2.96
C LEU A 227 22.77 -31.82 4.09
N SER A 228 22.24 -31.89 5.32
CA SER A 228 22.94 -32.50 6.46
C SER A 228 23.32 -33.95 6.21
N LEU A 229 22.35 -34.77 5.80
CA LEU A 229 22.59 -36.18 5.50
C LEU A 229 23.54 -36.36 4.32
N ALA A 230 23.34 -35.61 3.23
CA ALA A 230 24.16 -35.69 2.02
C ALA A 230 25.61 -35.28 2.29
N THR A 231 25.82 -34.19 3.04
CA THR A 231 27.17 -33.70 3.39
C THR A 231 27.89 -34.66 4.32
N GLN A 232 27.21 -35.22 5.32
CA GLN A 232 27.81 -36.24 6.19
C GLN A 232 28.20 -37.51 5.42
N THR A 233 27.36 -37.94 4.48
CA THR A 233 27.61 -39.11 3.65
C THR A 233 28.80 -38.88 2.72
N ARG A 234 28.89 -37.70 2.08
CA ARG A 234 30.07 -37.27 1.32
C ARG A 234 31.34 -37.32 2.16
N LEU A 235 31.31 -36.77 3.38
CA LEU A 235 32.47 -36.72 4.27
C LEU A 235 32.91 -38.11 4.77
N LYS A 236 31.98 -39.08 4.81
CA LYS A 236 32.25 -40.48 5.14
C LYS A 236 32.79 -41.27 3.94
N TYR A 237 32.26 -41.03 2.74
CA TYR A 237 32.59 -41.76 1.50
C TYR A 237 33.08 -40.80 0.41
N LYS A 238 34.31 -40.28 0.57
CA LYS A 238 34.84 -39.18 -0.27
C LYS A 238 34.90 -39.49 -1.77
N ASP A 239 35.22 -40.74 -2.12
CA ASP A 239 35.39 -41.17 -3.52
C ASP A 239 34.08 -41.70 -4.14
N ASN A 240 32.98 -41.71 -3.38
CA ASN A 240 31.69 -42.17 -3.88
C ASN A 240 31.02 -41.06 -4.71
N LEU A 241 30.95 -41.28 -6.03
CA LEU A 241 30.31 -40.37 -6.97
C LEU A 241 28.82 -40.12 -6.66
N ALA A 242 28.09 -41.13 -6.14
CA ALA A 242 26.69 -40.97 -5.77
C ALA A 242 26.50 -40.05 -4.56
N ALA A 243 27.42 -40.12 -3.57
CA ALA A 243 27.41 -39.21 -2.42
C ALA A 243 27.71 -37.76 -2.85
N LYS A 244 28.57 -37.60 -3.86
CA LYS A 244 28.85 -36.30 -4.49
C LYS A 244 27.63 -35.73 -5.22
N ALA A 245 27.04 -36.51 -6.12
CA ALA A 245 25.85 -36.12 -6.86
C ALA A 245 24.67 -35.79 -5.94
N SER A 246 24.48 -36.55 -4.86
CA SER A 246 23.42 -36.30 -3.88
C SER A 246 23.59 -34.94 -3.18
N GLN A 247 24.81 -34.57 -2.77
CA GLN A 247 25.05 -33.26 -2.17
C GLN A 247 24.84 -32.11 -3.16
N GLU A 248 25.34 -32.25 -4.39
CA GLU A 248 25.18 -31.25 -5.47
C GLU A 248 23.71 -31.07 -5.86
N SER A 249 22.91 -32.14 -5.86
CA SER A 249 21.47 -32.07 -6.10
C SER A 249 20.75 -31.24 -5.05
N VAL A 250 21.08 -31.40 -3.76
CA VAL A 250 20.44 -30.64 -2.68
C VAL A 250 20.93 -29.18 -2.67
N GLU A 251 22.21 -28.94 -2.96
CA GLU A 251 22.75 -27.59 -3.17
C GLU A 251 21.98 -26.86 -4.27
N HIS A 252 21.75 -27.53 -5.40
CA HIS A 252 21.02 -26.97 -6.53
C HIS A 252 19.58 -26.64 -6.15
N GLU A 253 18.87 -27.56 -5.47
CA GLU A 253 17.50 -27.35 -5.00
C GLU A 253 17.39 -26.13 -4.06
N MET A 254 18.32 -25.99 -3.09
CA MET A 254 18.33 -24.83 -2.19
C MET A 254 18.63 -23.53 -2.94
N THR A 255 19.55 -23.58 -3.91
CA THR A 255 19.89 -22.43 -4.74
C THR A 255 18.71 -22.00 -5.59
N GLU A 256 18.03 -22.95 -6.22
CA GLU A 256 16.82 -22.70 -7.01
C GLU A 256 15.71 -22.10 -6.15
N ALA A 257 15.45 -22.67 -4.96
CA ALA A 257 14.44 -22.13 -4.04
C ALA A 257 14.72 -20.66 -3.68
N CYS A 258 15.97 -20.32 -3.38
CA CYS A 258 16.39 -18.94 -3.13
C CYS A 258 16.19 -18.03 -4.36
N GLN A 259 16.53 -18.50 -5.57
CA GLN A 259 16.33 -17.74 -6.80
C GLN A 259 14.84 -17.50 -7.10
N LYS A 260 13.98 -18.50 -6.88
CA LYS A 260 12.53 -18.38 -7.05
C LYS A 260 11.93 -17.40 -6.05
N ILE A 261 12.35 -17.45 -4.78
CA ILE A 261 11.94 -16.46 -3.77
C ILE A 261 12.36 -15.05 -4.20
N ARG A 262 13.61 -14.86 -4.62
CA ARG A 262 14.13 -13.58 -5.12
C ARG A 262 13.29 -13.06 -6.30
N GLN A 263 13.01 -13.91 -7.28
CA GLN A 263 12.19 -13.56 -8.44
C GLN A 263 10.80 -13.09 -8.01
N LEU A 264 10.12 -13.87 -7.17
CA LEU A 264 8.76 -13.55 -6.69
C LEU A 264 8.71 -12.21 -5.93
N LEU A 265 9.72 -11.91 -5.12
CA LEU A 265 9.81 -10.65 -4.38
C LEU A 265 9.97 -9.44 -5.32
N LEU A 266 10.76 -9.58 -6.38
CA LEU A 266 11.06 -8.49 -7.32
C LEU A 266 9.95 -8.31 -8.36
N THR A 267 9.56 -9.36 -9.07
CA THR A 267 8.68 -9.26 -10.23
C THR A 267 7.23 -9.64 -9.95
N GLY A 268 6.96 -10.37 -8.86
CA GLY A 268 5.65 -11.01 -8.67
C GLY A 268 5.49 -12.27 -9.54
N PRO A 269 4.31 -12.92 -9.52
CA PRO A 269 4.03 -14.11 -10.32
C PRO A 269 3.89 -13.73 -11.80
N GLN A 270 4.32 -14.61 -12.71
CA GLN A 270 4.37 -14.28 -14.15
C GLN A 270 3.02 -14.44 -14.89
N ASP A 271 2.03 -15.10 -14.28
CA ASP A 271 0.81 -15.54 -14.96
C ASP A 271 -0.45 -14.69 -14.65
N GLU A 272 -0.31 -13.43 -14.23
CA GLU A 272 -1.41 -12.59 -13.70
C GLU A 272 -2.33 -11.92 -14.74
N LEU A 273 -2.33 -12.35 -16.01
CA LEU A 273 -3.13 -11.70 -17.06
C LEU A 273 -4.63 -12.07 -17.07
N GLU A 274 -5.08 -13.06 -16.28
CA GLU A 274 -6.46 -13.58 -16.37
C GLU A 274 -7.41 -13.16 -15.22
N GLU A 275 -6.96 -12.56 -14.11
CA GLU A 275 -7.83 -12.25 -12.95
C GLU A 275 -8.63 -10.94 -13.07
N GLU A 276 -8.30 -10.04 -14.01
CA GLU A 276 -8.82 -8.65 -13.98
C GLU A 276 -10.27 -8.50 -14.48
N LEU A 277 -10.75 -9.38 -15.39
CA LEU A 277 -12.08 -9.29 -16.01
C LEU A 277 -13.21 -9.96 -15.22
N VAL A 278 -12.89 -10.91 -14.33
CA VAL A 278 -13.88 -11.56 -13.45
C VAL A 278 -14.19 -10.71 -12.20
N SER A 279 -13.38 -9.66 -11.96
CA SER A 279 -13.32 -8.91 -10.70
C SER A 279 -14.46 -7.90 -10.46
N PHE A 280 -15.01 -7.22 -11.48
CA PHE A 280 -15.97 -6.13 -11.21
C PHE A 280 -17.35 -6.62 -10.73
N VAL A 281 -17.91 -7.66 -11.37
CA VAL A 281 -19.20 -8.24 -10.92
C VAL A 281 -19.03 -8.86 -9.53
N GLY A 282 -17.92 -9.58 -9.30
CA GLY A 282 -17.58 -10.09 -7.98
C GLY A 282 -17.39 -9.00 -6.93
N LEU A 283 -16.83 -7.85 -7.30
CA LEU A 283 -16.70 -6.67 -6.42
C LEU A 283 -18.09 -6.10 -6.06
N VAL A 284 -19.00 -5.98 -7.04
CA VAL A 284 -20.39 -5.57 -6.79
C VAL A 284 -21.04 -6.52 -5.80
N ASP A 285 -20.96 -7.83 -6.04
CA ASP A 285 -21.56 -8.85 -5.18
C ASP A 285 -20.98 -8.81 -3.77
N THR A 286 -19.66 -8.66 -3.64
CA THR A 286 -18.96 -8.56 -2.35
C THR A 286 -19.41 -7.33 -1.56
N VAL A 287 -19.53 -6.16 -2.23
CA VAL A 287 -20.02 -4.93 -1.60
C VAL A 287 -21.48 -5.09 -1.18
N MET A 288 -22.33 -5.67 -2.03
CA MET A 288 -23.73 -5.91 -1.73
C MET A 288 -23.94 -6.88 -0.57
N GLU A 289 -23.16 -7.96 -0.52
CA GLU A 289 -23.17 -8.92 0.59
C GLU A 289 -22.70 -8.28 1.90
N SER A 290 -21.63 -7.48 1.82
CA SER A 290 -21.08 -6.77 2.98
C SER A 290 -22.02 -5.70 3.54
N LEU A 291 -22.81 -5.06 2.67
CA LEU A 291 -23.82 -4.06 3.03
C LEU A 291 -25.20 -4.68 3.31
N SER A 292 -25.33 -6.00 3.21
CA SER A 292 -26.59 -6.71 3.46
C SER A 292 -27.06 -6.55 4.92
N GLU A 293 -28.36 -6.80 5.15
CA GLU A 293 -28.96 -6.64 6.49
C GLU A 293 -28.29 -7.51 7.56
N VAL A 294 -27.75 -8.67 7.14
CA VAL A 294 -27.10 -9.65 8.00
C VAL A 294 -25.75 -9.13 8.52
N ASN A 295 -25.04 -8.33 7.73
CA ASN A 295 -23.69 -7.86 8.03
C ASN A 295 -23.63 -6.43 8.58
N ARG A 296 -24.77 -5.77 8.80
CA ARG A 296 -24.85 -4.36 9.25
C ARG A 296 -24.07 -4.03 10.52
N LEU A 297 -23.92 -5.00 11.42
CA LEU A 297 -23.23 -4.82 12.71
C LEU A 297 -21.75 -5.22 12.66
N THR A 298 -21.32 -5.87 11.58
CA THR A 298 -19.97 -6.43 11.42
C THR A 298 -19.40 -6.05 10.06
N LEU A 299 -19.44 -4.75 9.75
CA LEU A 299 -18.84 -4.23 8.53
C LEU A 299 -17.32 -4.42 8.58
N SER A 300 -16.79 -5.18 7.63
CA SER A 300 -15.35 -5.33 7.46
C SER A 300 -14.72 -3.97 7.14
N SER A 301 -13.49 -3.74 7.63
CA SER A 301 -12.69 -2.57 7.25
C SER A 301 -12.37 -2.55 5.75
N GLU A 302 -12.51 -3.68 5.07
CA GLU A 302 -12.25 -3.82 3.63
C GLU A 302 -13.40 -3.27 2.78
N VAL A 303 -14.62 -3.19 3.33
CA VAL A 303 -15.82 -2.70 2.63
C VAL A 303 -15.64 -1.27 2.12
N ASP A 304 -14.97 -0.43 2.90
CA ASP A 304 -14.70 0.94 2.49
C ASP A 304 -13.78 0.99 1.26
N SER A 305 -12.77 0.12 1.22
CA SER A 305 -11.91 -0.02 0.04
C SER A 305 -12.67 -0.57 -1.17
N ASP A 306 -13.60 -1.49 -0.96
CA ASP A 306 -14.35 -2.13 -2.04
C ASP A 306 -15.39 -1.19 -2.65
N ILE A 307 -16.07 -0.39 -1.82
CA ILE A 307 -16.96 0.69 -2.27
C ILE A 307 -16.18 1.73 -3.06
N THR A 308 -14.99 2.13 -2.59
CA THR A 308 -14.15 3.08 -3.33
C THR A 308 -13.73 2.52 -4.69
N ALA A 309 -13.33 1.24 -4.76
CA ALA A 309 -13.00 0.59 -6.02
C ALA A 309 -14.21 0.53 -6.98
N LEU A 310 -15.40 0.24 -6.45
CA LEU A 310 -16.65 0.22 -7.20
C LEU A 310 -16.98 1.60 -7.81
N VAL A 311 -16.88 2.66 -7.00
CA VAL A 311 -17.12 4.05 -7.44
C VAL A 311 -16.10 4.45 -8.49
N GLN A 312 -14.82 4.13 -8.29
CA GLN A 312 -13.74 4.46 -9.24
C GLN A 312 -13.96 3.77 -10.59
N HIS A 313 -14.26 2.48 -10.60
CA HIS A 313 -14.54 1.74 -11.83
C HIS A 313 -15.78 2.31 -12.55
N SER A 314 -16.84 2.60 -11.80
CA SER A 314 -18.07 3.20 -12.34
C SER A 314 -17.83 4.59 -12.93
N MET A 315 -16.96 5.40 -12.32
CA MET A 315 -16.52 6.70 -12.88
C MET A 315 -15.68 6.53 -14.14
N GLY A 316 -14.85 5.49 -14.23
CA GLY A 316 -14.13 5.12 -15.45
C GLY A 316 -15.09 4.82 -16.61
N VAL A 317 -16.13 4.02 -16.35
CA VAL A 317 -17.20 3.74 -17.33
C VAL A 317 -17.96 5.02 -17.71
N ALA A 318 -18.30 5.87 -16.74
CA ALA A 318 -19.00 7.13 -17.00
C ALA A 318 -18.20 8.08 -17.92
N HIS A 319 -16.88 8.05 -17.84
CA HIS A 319 -16.00 8.86 -18.69
C HIS A 319 -16.03 8.42 -20.17
N LEU A 320 -16.27 7.14 -20.43
CA LEU A 320 -16.43 6.60 -21.78
C LEU A 320 -17.87 6.74 -22.31
N ALA A 321 -18.82 7.01 -21.41
CA ALA A 321 -20.22 7.25 -21.76
C ALA A 321 -20.45 8.70 -22.21
N THR A 322 -21.45 8.90 -23.06
CA THR A 322 -21.87 10.24 -23.53
C THR A 322 -23.33 10.52 -23.18
N GLY A 323 -23.68 11.80 -23.07
CA GLY A 323 -25.06 12.24 -22.80
C GLY A 323 -25.54 11.95 -21.37
N SER A 324 -26.86 11.79 -21.22
CA SER A 324 -27.55 11.69 -19.93
C SER A 324 -27.11 10.51 -19.06
N TYR A 325 -26.57 9.44 -19.65
CA TYR A 325 -26.06 8.28 -18.91
C TYR A 325 -24.77 8.60 -18.15
N ARG A 326 -23.89 9.42 -18.72
CA ARG A 326 -22.69 9.90 -18.01
C ARG A 326 -23.10 10.65 -16.75
N ASP A 327 -24.01 11.61 -16.89
CA ASP A 327 -24.46 12.44 -15.77
C ASP A 327 -25.17 11.61 -14.69
N LEU A 328 -25.95 10.61 -15.09
CA LEU A 328 -26.61 9.69 -14.16
C LEU A 328 -25.60 8.86 -13.37
N VAL A 329 -24.61 8.25 -14.04
CA VAL A 329 -23.60 7.43 -13.37
C VAL A 329 -22.74 8.29 -12.43
N VAL A 330 -22.32 9.47 -12.87
CA VAL A 330 -21.57 10.44 -12.04
C VAL A 330 -22.40 10.84 -10.81
N ALA A 331 -23.69 11.17 -10.99
CA ALA A 331 -24.57 11.51 -9.88
C ALA A 331 -24.76 10.34 -8.88
N CYS A 332 -24.84 9.10 -9.36
CA CYS A 332 -24.91 7.92 -8.50
C CYS A 332 -23.60 7.70 -7.72
N CYS A 333 -22.45 7.77 -8.39
CA CYS A 333 -21.13 7.70 -7.77
C CYS A 333 -20.97 8.74 -6.66
N HIS A 334 -21.44 9.98 -6.88
CA HIS A 334 -21.43 11.02 -5.86
C HIS A 334 -22.27 10.67 -4.63
N ARG A 335 -23.48 10.12 -4.83
CA ARG A 335 -24.35 9.74 -3.70
C ARG A 335 -23.70 8.64 -2.86
N VAL A 336 -23.10 7.65 -3.51
CA VAL A 336 -22.42 6.54 -2.83
C VAL A 336 -21.19 7.06 -2.07
N ALA A 337 -20.35 7.89 -2.70
CA ALA A 337 -19.17 8.46 -2.04
C ALA A 337 -19.55 9.37 -0.85
N ASN A 338 -20.59 10.20 -0.98
CA ASN A 338 -21.08 11.03 0.11
C ASN A 338 -21.67 10.20 1.26
N ALA A 339 -22.43 9.15 0.95
CA ALA A 339 -22.97 8.24 1.96
C ALA A 339 -21.86 7.49 2.70
N GLN A 340 -20.81 7.06 1.99
CA GLN A 340 -19.62 6.45 2.59
C GLN A 340 -18.93 7.41 3.56
N MET A 341 -18.75 8.67 3.17
CA MET A 341 -18.15 9.68 4.04
C MET A 341 -19.01 9.94 5.28
N GLN A 342 -20.34 10.03 5.14
CA GLN A 342 -21.24 10.18 6.29
C GLN A 342 -21.19 8.97 7.23
N ALA A 343 -21.14 7.75 6.68
CA ALA A 343 -20.98 6.53 7.46
C ALA A 343 -19.65 6.51 8.22
N PHE A 344 -18.55 6.94 7.58
CA PHE A 344 -17.25 7.10 8.22
C PHE A 344 -17.29 8.13 9.36
N PHE A 345 -17.91 9.29 9.16
CA PHE A 345 -18.11 10.30 10.20
C PHE A 345 -18.98 9.78 11.38
N LEU A 346 -19.99 8.96 11.11
CA LEU A 346 -20.81 8.34 12.14
C LEU A 346 -20.06 7.27 12.93
N ARG A 347 -19.19 6.49 12.29
CA ARG A 347 -18.27 5.54 12.96
C ARG A 347 -17.25 6.25 13.85
N LEU A 348 -16.91 7.50 13.54
CA LEU A 348 -15.99 8.33 14.33
C LEU A 348 -16.65 9.08 15.50
N ARG A 349 -17.98 9.05 15.66
CA ARG A 349 -18.63 9.61 16.86
C ARG A 349 -18.37 8.69 18.06
N PRO A 350 -17.75 9.19 19.16
CA PRO A 350 -17.60 8.39 20.36
C PRO A 350 -18.98 8.13 20.97
N VAL A 351 -19.32 6.86 21.16
CA VAL A 351 -20.41 6.45 22.07
C VAL A 351 -19.97 6.82 23.48
N ALA A 352 -20.36 8.02 23.90
CA ALA A 352 -20.30 8.45 25.28
C ALA A 352 -21.34 7.65 26.07
N SER A 353 -20.92 6.53 26.67
CA SER A 353 -21.46 5.92 27.90
C SER A 353 -20.79 4.55 28.13
N PHE A 354 -19.84 4.47 29.06
CA PHE A 354 -19.82 3.53 30.21
C PHE A 354 -18.44 3.56 30.92
N VAL A 355 -18.45 4.19 32.10
CA VAL A 355 -17.84 3.80 33.39
C VAL A 355 -16.35 3.38 33.46
N LEU A 356 -15.55 4.31 34.00
CA LEU A 356 -14.50 4.26 35.06
C LEU A 356 -13.92 2.85 35.41
N VAL A 357 -12.60 2.63 35.61
CA VAL A 357 -11.62 3.33 36.49
C VAL A 357 -10.14 3.03 36.02
N PRO A 358 -9.07 3.50 36.71
CA PRO A 358 -8.08 4.52 36.28
C PRO A 358 -6.72 3.91 35.84
N GLU A 359 -5.81 4.58 35.14
CA GLU A 359 -4.79 5.49 35.68
C GLU A 359 -3.94 6.06 34.52
N TYR A 360 -3.47 7.31 34.72
CA TYR A 360 -2.57 8.14 33.88
C TYR A 360 -3.13 8.90 32.67
N THR A 361 -3.82 10.00 32.97
CA THR A 361 -3.71 11.33 32.31
C THR A 361 -2.27 11.88 32.43
N ILE A 362 -1.67 12.68 31.54
CA ILE A 362 -2.05 13.97 30.88
C ILE A 362 -1.14 14.09 29.63
N GLY A 363 -1.50 14.64 28.46
CA GLY A 363 -2.65 15.43 28.05
C GLY A 363 -2.81 15.40 26.52
N GLY A 364 -4.03 15.71 26.07
CA GLY A 364 -4.49 15.45 24.71
C GLY A 364 -4.61 16.67 23.80
N THR A 365 -4.71 16.36 22.51
CA THR A 365 -5.47 17.07 21.48
C THR A 365 -6.01 16.03 20.48
N CYS A 366 -7.24 16.27 20.00
CA CYS A 366 -8.17 15.50 19.16
C CYS A 366 -7.67 14.32 18.26
N PRO A 367 -8.47 13.25 18.10
CA PRO A 367 -8.15 12.14 17.19
C PRO A 367 -8.84 12.32 15.83
N LEU A 368 -8.07 12.70 14.81
CA LEU A 368 -8.16 12.02 13.51
C LEU A 368 -7.09 10.93 13.53
N ASN A 369 -7.43 9.76 13.00
CA ASN A 369 -6.79 8.45 13.21
C ASN A 369 -5.24 8.39 13.18
N SER A 370 -4.60 8.86 14.25
CA SER A 370 -3.21 8.56 14.60
C SER A 370 -3.00 7.06 14.80
N ARG A 371 -4.05 6.31 15.17
CA ARG A 371 -3.98 4.86 15.39
C ARG A 371 -3.92 4.03 14.11
N GLU A 372 -4.64 4.39 13.05
CA GLU A 372 -4.58 3.66 11.78
C GLU A 372 -3.31 3.99 11.01
N PHE A 373 -2.87 5.26 11.04
CA PHE A 373 -1.55 5.64 10.51
C PHE A 373 -0.41 5.00 11.31
N LYS A 374 -0.47 5.01 12.66
CA LYS A 374 0.50 4.28 13.49
C LYS A 374 0.38 2.78 13.35
N SER A 375 -0.78 2.21 13.05
CA SER A 375 -0.95 0.76 12.85
C SER A 375 -0.44 0.33 11.48
N ALA A 376 -0.71 1.09 10.42
CA ALA A 376 -0.14 0.87 9.10
C ALA A 376 1.39 1.05 9.11
N PHE A 377 1.90 2.08 9.81
CA PHE A 377 3.34 2.22 10.04
C PHE A 377 3.89 1.13 10.96
N SER A 378 3.28 0.83 12.11
CA SER A 378 3.78 -0.17 13.08
C SER A 378 3.72 -1.60 12.56
N ASN A 379 2.78 -1.95 11.69
CA ASN A 379 2.73 -3.25 11.00
C ASN A 379 3.80 -3.34 9.90
N VAL A 380 4.24 -2.19 9.39
CA VAL A 380 5.35 -2.06 8.44
C VAL A 380 6.70 -1.98 9.16
N THR A 381 6.76 -1.47 10.40
CA THR A 381 7.99 -1.12 11.13
C THR A 381 8.19 -1.91 12.42
N ASN A 382 7.65 -3.12 12.55
CA ASN A 382 7.90 -3.95 13.75
C ASN A 382 9.31 -4.59 13.69
N GLU A 383 10.32 -3.74 13.68
CA GLU A 383 11.68 -4.00 14.12
C GLU A 383 11.95 -3.10 15.32
N ARG A 384 11.67 -3.61 16.52
CA ARG A 384 12.43 -3.24 17.73
C ARG A 384 12.39 -4.38 18.75
N ALA A 385 13.60 -4.87 19.03
CA ALA A 385 14.05 -5.67 20.16
C ALA A 385 13.55 -7.12 20.29
N VAL A 386 14.27 -8.06 19.66
CA VAL A 386 15.15 -9.05 20.34
C VAL A 386 16.41 -9.23 19.51
#